data_AF-A0A3M9X0S3-F1
#
_entry.id   AF-A0A3M9X0S3-F1
#
_cell.length_a   1.000
_cell.length_b   1.000
_cell.length_c   1.000
_cell.angle_alpha   90.00
_cell.angle_beta   90.00
_cell.angle_gamma   90.00
#
_symmetry.space_group_name_H-M   'P 1'
#
loop_
_entity.id
_entity.type
_entity.pdbx_description
1 polymer ?
#
loop_
_entity_poly.entity_id
_entity_poly.type
_entity_poly.pdbx_seq_one_letter_code
_entity_poly.pdbx_strand_id
1 'polypeptide(L)'
;MIGAIIDQRNSVYVRNVPQKGRGVFANTLFKSGDLIEIAPTWQFNSSEEKLLKCTGLFEYYFVRPITKPMKIQRSGYVVFGLISIVNHSSNPNSQIVWIDKDTGTWASIVALKEIQVGEEITHRYANIDDYPNTITFVE
;
A
#
# COMPACT_ATOMS: atom_id res chain seq x y z
N MET A 1 18.06 4.06 -16.83
CA MET A 1 17.79 2.63 -17.06
C MET A 1 16.41 2.33 -16.49
N ILE A 2 15.46 1.88 -17.31
CA ILE A 2 14.22 1.28 -16.80
C ILE A 2 14.67 -0.01 -16.11
N GLY A 3 14.41 -0.15 -14.82
CA GLY A 3 14.85 -1.32 -14.05
C GLY A 3 14.31 -2.61 -14.66
N ALA A 4 15.06 -3.71 -14.52
CA ALA A 4 14.57 -5.04 -14.90
C ALA A 4 13.22 -5.31 -14.22
N ILE A 5 12.33 -6.03 -14.92
CA ILE A 5 11.09 -6.54 -14.32
C ILE A 5 11.50 -7.66 -13.36
N ILE A 6 11.21 -7.50 -12.07
CA ILE A 6 11.69 -8.42 -11.01
C ILE A 6 10.60 -9.42 -10.59
N ASP A 7 9.32 -9.08 -10.78
CA ASP A 7 8.17 -9.95 -10.56
C ASP A 7 7.05 -9.58 -11.54
N GLN A 8 6.48 -10.56 -12.24
CA GLN A 8 5.36 -10.39 -13.16
C GLN A 8 4.29 -11.43 -12.84
N ARG A 9 3.15 -10.94 -12.35
CA ARG A 9 1.89 -11.68 -12.31
C ARG A 9 1.11 -11.35 -13.58
N ASN A 10 0.14 -12.18 -13.94
CA ASN A 10 -0.64 -11.98 -15.17
C ASN A 10 -1.23 -10.55 -15.26
N SER A 11 -1.61 -9.93 -14.14
CA SER A 11 -2.27 -8.62 -14.08
C SER A 11 -1.38 -7.45 -13.65
N VAL A 12 -0.24 -7.68 -12.98
CA VAL A 12 0.65 -6.62 -12.47
C VAL A 12 2.11 -7.05 -12.51
N TYR A 13 3.02 -6.08 -12.54
CA TYR A 13 4.46 -6.34 -12.41
C TYR A 13 5.15 -5.30 -11.54
N VAL A 14 6.33 -5.64 -11.03
CA VAL A 14 7.17 -4.76 -10.21
C VAL A 14 8.40 -4.32 -10.99
N ARG A 15 8.70 -3.02 -10.92
CA ARG A 15 9.97 -2.45 -11.42
C ARG A 15 10.46 -1.33 -10.51
N ASN A 16 11.71 -0.94 -10.69
CA ASN A 16 12.25 0.22 -10.00
C ASN A 16 11.71 1.53 -10.60
N VAL A 17 11.44 2.48 -9.71
CA VAL A 17 11.01 3.84 -9.97
C VAL A 17 12.08 4.78 -9.39
N PRO A 18 12.64 5.70 -10.19
CA PRO A 18 13.63 6.65 -9.71
C PRO A 18 13.13 7.37 -8.45
N GLN A 19 13.95 7.40 -7.40
CA GLN A 19 13.68 8.07 -6.12
C GLN A 19 12.56 7.47 -5.25
N LYS A 20 11.74 6.52 -5.76
CA LYS A 20 10.70 5.83 -4.97
C LYS A 20 11.05 4.38 -4.61
N GLY A 21 12.12 3.82 -5.19
CA GLY A 21 12.48 2.42 -4.98
C GLY A 21 11.67 1.51 -5.90
N ARG A 22 10.89 0.58 -5.36
CA ARG A 22 10.05 -0.33 -6.16
C ARG A 22 8.67 0.29 -6.35
N GLY A 23 8.02 -0.01 -7.48
CA GLY A 23 6.63 0.36 -7.73
C GLY A 23 5.89 -0.78 -8.43
N VAL A 24 4.56 -0.80 -8.25
CA VAL A 24 3.66 -1.79 -8.85
C VAL A 24 3.01 -1.17 -10.09
N PHE A 25 3.01 -1.90 -11.20
CA PHE A 25 2.55 -1.44 -12.50
C PHE A 25 1.51 -2.39 -13.08
N ALA A 26 0.55 -1.84 -13.81
CA ALA A 26 -0.48 -2.63 -14.46
C ALA A 26 0.09 -3.41 -15.67
N ASN A 27 -0.15 -4.71 -15.72
CA ASN A 27 0.16 -5.57 -16.88
C ASN A 27 -1.06 -5.84 -17.78
N THR A 28 -2.24 -5.40 -17.32
CA THR A 28 -3.52 -5.46 -18.03
C THR A 28 -4.26 -4.14 -17.81
N LEU A 29 -5.28 -3.87 -18.63
CA LEU A 29 -6.24 -2.81 -18.35
C LEU A 29 -7.06 -3.16 -17.10
N PHE A 30 -7.16 -2.23 -16.16
CA PHE A 30 -8.12 -2.27 -15.05
C PHE A 30 -9.19 -1.20 -15.23
N LYS A 31 -10.44 -1.55 -14.96
CA LYS A 31 -11.58 -0.62 -14.88
C LYS A 31 -11.76 -0.12 -13.45
N SER A 32 -12.46 1.01 -13.29
CA SER A 32 -12.87 1.48 -11.97
C SER A 32 -13.65 0.38 -11.23
N GLY A 33 -13.27 0.12 -9.98
CA GLY A 33 -13.83 -0.94 -9.14
C GLY A 33 -13.14 -2.30 -9.25
N ASP A 34 -12.24 -2.51 -10.21
CA ASP A 34 -11.54 -3.79 -10.34
C ASP A 34 -10.63 -4.05 -9.14
N LEU A 35 -10.64 -5.31 -8.68
CA LEU A 35 -9.69 -5.81 -7.68
C LEU A 35 -8.33 -6.05 -8.33
N ILE A 36 -7.30 -5.37 -7.85
CA ILE A 36 -5.93 -5.47 -8.36
C ILE A 36 -5.13 -6.52 -7.58
N GLU A 37 -5.15 -6.41 -6.25
CA GLU A 37 -4.38 -7.27 -5.34
C GLU A 37 -5.17 -7.44 -4.04
N ILE A 38 -5.09 -8.62 -3.42
CA ILE A 38 -5.60 -8.90 -2.08
C ILE A 38 -4.51 -9.60 -1.28
N ALA A 39 -4.27 -9.14 -0.05
CA ALA A 39 -3.21 -9.67 0.79
C ALA A 39 -3.67 -9.85 2.24
N PRO A 40 -3.19 -10.93 2.91
CA PRO A 40 -3.38 -11.07 4.33
C PRO A 40 -2.58 -10.00 5.08
N THR A 41 -2.89 -9.83 6.35
CA THR A 41 -2.21 -8.84 7.20
C THR A 41 -1.77 -9.48 8.50
N TRP A 42 -0.78 -8.84 9.13
CA TRP A 42 -0.41 -9.11 10.51
C TRP A 42 -0.68 -7.85 11.35
N GLN A 43 -1.65 -7.94 12.25
CA GLN A 43 -2.02 -6.85 13.15
C GLN A 43 -1.05 -6.78 14.32
N PHE A 44 -0.67 -5.57 14.71
CA PHE A 44 0.18 -5.32 15.86
C PHE A 44 -0.38 -4.20 16.74
N ASN A 45 0.01 -4.22 18.01
CA ASN A 45 -0.39 -3.25 19.03
C ASN A 45 0.57 -2.05 19.11
N SER A 46 0.27 -1.06 19.95
CA SER A 46 1.10 0.15 20.03
C SER A 46 2.52 -0.06 20.55
N SER A 47 2.75 -1.11 21.35
CA SER A 47 4.10 -1.42 21.87
C SER A 47 4.97 -1.94 20.72
N GLU A 48 4.41 -2.78 19.86
CA GLU A 48 5.05 -3.25 18.64
C GLU A 48 5.21 -2.12 17.61
N GLU A 49 4.22 -1.23 17.48
CA GLU A 49 4.32 -0.03 16.62
C GLU A 49 5.56 0.81 16.95
N LYS A 50 5.84 1.04 18.24
CA LYS A 50 7.03 1.79 18.69
C LYS A 50 8.32 1.12 18.23
N LEU A 51 8.38 -0.22 18.27
CA LEU A 51 9.55 -0.97 17.80
C LEU A 51 9.67 -0.88 16.28
N LEU A 52 8.56 -1.06 15.55
CA LEU A 52 8.54 -1.02 14.09
C LEU A 52 8.94 0.37 13.54
N LYS A 53 8.51 1.45 14.20
CA LYS A 53 8.91 2.84 13.91
C LYS A 53 10.42 3.06 13.97
N CYS A 54 11.17 2.22 14.68
CA CYS A 54 12.63 2.27 14.76
C CYS A 54 13.34 1.37 13.74
N THR A 55 12.62 0.75 12.80
CA THR A 55 13.17 -0.18 11.81
C THR A 55 12.77 0.20 10.39
N GLY A 56 13.40 -0.41 9.38
CA GLY A 56 12.98 -0.27 7.99
C GLY A 56 11.56 -0.79 7.69
N LEU A 57 10.92 -1.52 8.60
CA LEU A 57 9.51 -1.94 8.46
C LEU A 57 8.51 -0.79 8.64
N PHE A 58 8.96 0.36 9.17
CA PHE A 58 8.15 1.58 9.29
C PHE A 58 7.43 1.93 7.99
N GLU A 59 8.14 1.83 6.86
CA GLU A 59 7.62 2.20 5.53
C GLU A 59 6.54 1.26 4.99
N TYR A 60 6.38 0.08 5.62
CA TYR A 60 5.55 -1.03 5.13
C TYR A 60 4.40 -1.40 6.06
N TYR A 61 4.18 -0.65 7.14
CA TYR A 61 2.96 -0.82 7.93
C TYR A 61 1.91 0.23 7.60
N PHE A 62 0.67 -0.17 7.83
CA PHE A 62 -0.53 0.53 7.43
C PHE A 62 -1.41 0.80 8.64
N VAL A 63 -2.15 1.89 8.57
CA VAL A 63 -3.18 2.23 9.56
C VAL A 63 -4.53 2.24 8.87
N ARG A 64 -5.54 1.63 9.52
CA ARG A 64 -6.93 1.74 9.07
C ARG A 64 -7.43 3.16 9.37
N PRO A 65 -8.05 3.87 8.40
CA PRO A 65 -8.71 5.14 8.68
C PRO A 65 -9.79 4.94 9.74
N ILE A 66 -9.68 5.60 10.89
CA ILE A 66 -10.67 5.46 11.97
C ILE A 66 -11.89 6.32 11.64
N THR A 67 -13.08 5.71 11.53
CA THR A 67 -14.33 6.41 11.24
C THR A 67 -15.04 6.97 12.47
N LYS A 68 -14.54 6.71 13.69
CA LYS A 68 -15.09 7.21 14.96
C LYS A 68 -13.99 7.56 15.97
N PRO A 69 -14.17 8.54 16.86
CA PRO A 69 -13.25 8.79 17.95
C PRO A 69 -13.43 7.70 19.01
N MET A 70 -12.87 6.51 18.77
CA MET A 70 -12.79 5.48 19.80
C MET A 70 -11.46 5.63 20.54
N LYS A 71 -11.53 5.55 21.88
CA LYS A 71 -10.38 5.35 22.78
C LYS A 71 -9.71 3.98 22.58
N ILE A 72 -9.79 3.39 21.39
CA ILE A 72 -9.10 2.15 21.05
C ILE A 72 -7.74 2.55 20.50
N GLN A 73 -6.71 2.03 21.16
CA GLN A 73 -5.32 2.06 20.75
C GLN A 73 -5.23 1.77 19.25
N ARG A 74 -4.71 2.73 18.47
CA ARG A 74 -4.48 2.54 17.02
C ARG A 74 -3.71 1.23 16.84
N SER A 75 -4.34 0.25 16.23
CA SER A 75 -3.64 -0.96 15.78
C SER A 75 -3.14 -0.71 14.38
N GLY A 76 -1.87 -1.00 14.14
CA GLY A 76 -1.27 -1.00 12.81
C GLY A 76 -1.25 -2.41 12.23
N TYR A 77 -0.97 -2.48 10.93
CA TYR A 77 -0.94 -3.73 10.19
C TYR A 77 0.30 -3.76 9.32
N VAL A 78 1.08 -4.84 9.36
CA VAL A 78 1.95 -5.17 8.23
C VAL A 78 1.05 -5.80 7.18
N VAL A 79 0.98 -5.19 6.00
CA VAL A 79 0.26 -5.77 4.87
C VAL A 79 1.27 -6.61 4.08
N PHE A 80 0.88 -7.80 3.65
CA PHE A 80 1.75 -8.65 2.84
C PHE A 80 1.50 -8.44 1.34
N GLY A 81 2.05 -9.32 0.49
CA GLY A 81 1.86 -9.27 -0.95
C GLY A 81 2.44 -8.00 -1.59
N LEU A 82 1.88 -7.60 -2.73
CA LEU A 82 2.37 -6.43 -3.46
C LEU A 82 1.80 -5.10 -2.93
N ILE A 83 0.78 -5.13 -2.08
CA ILE A 83 0.14 -3.92 -1.53
C ILE A 83 1.17 -3.02 -0.82
N SER A 84 2.10 -3.62 -0.07
CA SER A 84 3.17 -2.90 0.64
C SER A 84 4.23 -2.27 -0.26
N ILE A 85 4.18 -2.53 -1.57
CA ILE A 85 5.09 -1.96 -2.58
C ILE A 85 4.35 -0.93 -3.45
N VAL A 86 3.04 -0.75 -3.26
CA VAL A 86 2.26 0.25 -4.02
C VAL A 86 2.63 1.63 -3.48
N ASN A 87 3.18 2.48 -4.36
CA ASN A 87 3.67 3.78 -3.96
C ASN A 87 2.56 4.78 -3.63
N HIS A 88 2.95 5.83 -2.93
CA HIS A 88 2.11 6.98 -2.66
C HIS A 88 1.82 7.81 -3.91
N SER A 89 0.62 8.40 -3.98
CA SER A 89 0.36 9.61 -4.76
C SER A 89 -0.72 10.47 -4.09
N SER A 90 -0.63 11.79 -4.25
CA SER A 90 -1.68 12.73 -3.86
C SER A 90 -2.89 12.70 -4.79
N ASN A 91 -2.78 12.12 -6.00
CA ASN A 91 -3.89 11.87 -6.93
C ASN A 91 -3.91 10.38 -7.35
N PRO A 92 -4.17 9.45 -6.41
CA PRO A 92 -4.00 8.03 -6.65
C PRO A 92 -5.00 7.49 -7.66
N ASN A 93 -4.64 6.40 -8.34
CA ASN A 93 -5.54 5.65 -9.23
C ASN A 93 -6.13 4.40 -8.58
N SER A 94 -5.76 4.09 -7.34
CA SER A 94 -6.32 3.00 -6.55
C SER A 94 -6.52 3.39 -5.07
N GLN A 95 -7.26 2.56 -4.34
CA GLN A 95 -7.50 2.73 -2.92
C GLN A 95 -7.33 1.41 -2.16
N ILE A 96 -7.03 1.52 -0.88
CA ILE A 96 -7.03 0.38 0.03
C ILE A 96 -8.45 0.16 0.57
N VAL A 97 -8.95 -1.06 0.40
CA VAL A 97 -10.17 -1.55 1.03
C VAL A 97 -9.80 -2.62 2.05
N TRP A 98 -10.35 -2.49 3.25
CA TRP A 98 -10.11 -3.41 4.36
C TRP A 98 -11.32 -4.33 4.56
N ILE A 99 -11.07 -5.62 4.74
CA ILE A 99 -12.13 -6.62 4.95
C ILE A 99 -11.71 -7.53 6.10
N ASP A 100 -12.61 -7.73 7.06
CA ASP A 100 -12.42 -8.71 8.13
C ASP A 100 -13.11 -10.02 7.74
N LYS A 101 -12.35 -11.11 7.75
CA LYS A 101 -12.81 -12.48 7.49
C LYS A 101 -12.57 -13.35 8.72
N ASP A 102 -13.10 -14.56 8.70
CA ASP A 102 -12.80 -15.62 9.68
C ASP A 102 -11.30 -15.92 9.82
N THR A 103 -10.56 -15.79 8.72
CA THR A 103 -9.10 -15.93 8.63
C THR A 103 -8.33 -14.68 9.05
N GLY A 104 -8.99 -13.67 9.61
CA GLY A 104 -8.40 -12.42 10.07
C GLY A 104 -8.62 -11.25 9.11
N THR A 105 -7.87 -10.18 9.33
CA THR A 105 -7.94 -8.95 8.53
C THR A 105 -7.18 -9.09 7.21
N TRP A 106 -7.84 -8.70 6.12
CA TRP A 106 -7.28 -8.60 4.77
C TRP A 106 -7.30 -7.15 4.28
N ALA A 107 -6.34 -6.81 3.42
CA ALA A 107 -6.30 -5.57 2.67
C ALA A 107 -6.41 -5.87 1.18
N SER A 108 -7.02 -4.97 0.43
CA SER A 108 -7.17 -5.06 -1.02
C SER A 108 -6.83 -3.73 -1.68
N ILE A 109 -6.19 -3.77 -2.83
CA ILE A 109 -6.03 -2.62 -3.72
C ILE A 109 -7.12 -2.69 -4.78
N VAL A 110 -7.95 -1.66 -4.84
CA VAL A 110 -9.08 -1.55 -5.77
C VAL A 110 -8.89 -0.32 -6.64
N ALA A 111 -9.06 -0.46 -7.94
CA ALA A 111 -8.96 0.63 -8.90
C ALA A 111 -10.04 1.71 -8.63
N LEU A 112 -9.63 2.97 -8.52
CA LEU A 112 -10.55 4.12 -8.40
C LEU A 112 -11.04 4.60 -9.77
N LYS A 113 -10.19 4.46 -10.77
CA LYS A 113 -10.42 4.86 -12.16
C LYS A 113 -9.80 3.81 -13.07
N GLU A 114 -9.97 3.99 -14.38
CA GLU A 114 -9.27 3.16 -15.35
C GLU A 114 -7.75 3.26 -15.16
N ILE A 115 -7.04 2.13 -15.26
CA ILE A 115 -5.58 2.04 -15.19
C ILE A 115 -5.10 1.28 -16.42
N GLN A 116 -4.36 1.95 -17.29
CA GLN A 116 -3.83 1.43 -18.54
C GLN A 116 -2.62 0.53 -18.30
N VAL A 117 -2.35 -0.37 -19.25
CA VAL A 117 -1.14 -1.20 -19.23
C VAL A 117 0.10 -0.30 -19.16
N GLY A 118 0.98 -0.57 -18.20
CA GLY A 118 2.21 0.18 -17.97
C GLY A 118 2.07 1.38 -17.03
N GLU A 119 0.86 1.75 -16.59
CA GLU A 119 0.67 2.77 -15.56
C GLU A 119 1.09 2.27 -14.18
N GLU A 120 1.67 3.17 -13.37
CA GLU A 120 1.97 2.91 -11.96
C GLU A 120 0.65 2.87 -11.17
N ILE A 121 0.45 1.81 -10.40
CA ILE A 121 -0.64 1.73 -9.44
C ILE A 121 -0.17 2.43 -8.17
N THR A 122 -0.94 3.41 -7.71
CA THR A 122 -0.63 4.23 -6.53
C THR A 122 -1.83 4.33 -5.61
N HIS A 123 -1.58 4.53 -4.32
CA HIS A 123 -2.62 4.78 -3.32
C HIS A 123 -2.24 5.93 -2.38
N ARG A 124 -3.21 6.41 -1.59
CA ARG A 124 -2.92 7.41 -0.54
C ARG A 124 -2.42 6.72 0.73
N TYR A 125 -1.31 7.21 1.29
CA TYR A 125 -0.78 6.74 2.57
C TYR A 125 -1.59 7.38 3.70
N ALA A 126 -2.18 6.56 4.57
CA ALA A 126 -3.01 7.05 5.67
C ALA A 126 -2.18 7.47 6.90
N ASN A 127 -0.94 7.00 7.00
CA ASN A 127 0.04 7.33 8.04
C ASN A 127 1.11 8.32 7.53
N ILE A 128 0.80 9.15 6.54
CA ILE A 128 1.79 10.10 5.99
C ILE A 128 2.35 11.03 7.08
N ASP A 129 1.53 11.38 8.07
CA ASP A 129 1.91 12.23 9.21
C ASP A 129 2.85 11.53 10.22
N ASP A 130 3.01 10.20 10.14
CA ASP A 130 3.98 9.47 10.97
C ASP A 130 5.42 9.63 10.42
N TYR A 131 5.60 10.03 9.15
CA TYR A 131 6.91 10.14 8.53
C TYR A 131 7.68 11.38 9.03
N PRO A 132 9.01 11.30 9.16
CA PRO A 132 9.82 12.47 9.48
C PRO A 132 9.63 13.58 8.45
N ASN A 133 9.57 14.84 8.90
CA ASN A 133 9.47 16.02 8.02
C ASN A 133 10.64 16.19 7.03
N THR A 134 11.69 15.39 7.17
CA THR A 134 12.83 15.33 6.24
C THR A 134 12.53 14.51 4.97
N ILE A 135 11.44 13.74 4.96
CA ILE A 135 11.01 12.95 3.81
C ILE A 135 10.18 13.83 2.87
N THR A 136 10.56 13.85 1.59
CA THR A 136 9.74 14.43 0.53
C THR A 136 9.18 13.31 -0.32
N PHE A 137 7.85 13.18 -0.34
CA PHE A 137 7.18 12.19 -1.18
C PHE A 137 7.27 12.62 -2.64
N VAL A 138 7.71 11.70 -3.49
CA VAL A 138 7.79 11.90 -4.94
C VAL A 138 6.49 11.41 -5.56
N GLU A 139 5.86 12.25 -6.39
CA GLU A 139 4.65 11.93 -7.16
C GLU A 139 4.92 11.10 -8.41
#